data_AF-A0A8S3HH78-F1
#
_entry.id   AF-A0A8S3HH78-F1
#
_cell.length_a   1.000
_cell.length_b   1.000
_cell.length_c   1.000
_cell.angle_alpha   90.00
_cell.angle_beta   90.00
_cell.angle_gamma   90.00
#
_symmetry.space_group_name_H-M   'P 1'
#
loop_
_entity.id
_entity.type
_entity.pdbx_description
1 polymer ?
#
loop_
_entity_poly.entity_id
_entity_poly.type
_entity_poly.pdbx_seq_one_letter_code
_entity_poly.pdbx_strand_id
1 'polypeptide(L)'
;MHAFEAMLAAYEATNADIYLERAKTLAKVMTESSEELHYQIWEHYHLDWTPDFEYNKDVRTNNFRPWGVQIGHQTQWAKLLLILDRHDPQPWHLERAIRLFDRAMKCGWDE
;
A
#
# COMPACT_ATOMS: atom_id res chain seq x y z
N MET A 1 -2.60 -3.01 -4.38
CA MET A 1 -1.49 -3.68 -3.68
C MET A 1 -0.90 -4.85 -4.46
N HIS A 2 -1.58 -5.99 -4.66
CA HIS A 2 -0.94 -7.19 -5.26
C HIS A 2 -0.36 -7.01 -6.66
N ALA A 3 -0.84 -6.06 -7.46
CA ALA A 3 -0.18 -5.71 -8.71
C ALA A 3 1.27 -5.21 -8.49
N PHE A 4 1.52 -4.43 -7.44
CA PHE A 4 2.87 -3.98 -7.07
C PHE A 4 3.76 -5.18 -6.70
N GLU A 5 3.26 -6.09 -5.86
CA GLU A 5 3.96 -7.33 -5.49
C GLU A 5 4.28 -8.21 -6.71
N ALA A 6 3.31 -8.40 -7.61
CA ALA A 6 3.50 -9.17 -8.82
C ALA A 6 4.50 -8.52 -9.80
N MET A 7 4.53 -7.19 -9.89
CA MET A 7 5.50 -6.47 -10.72
C MET A 7 6.93 -6.60 -10.17
N LEU A 8 7.11 -6.54 -8.85
CA LEU A 8 8.41 -6.83 -8.23
C LEU A 8 8.87 -8.26 -8.53
N ALA A 9 7.98 -9.25 -8.35
CA ALA A 9 8.31 -10.65 -8.65
C ALA A 9 8.61 -10.88 -10.15
N ALA A 10 7.88 -10.21 -11.05
CA ALA A 10 8.15 -10.27 -12.48
C ALA A 10 9.50 -9.65 -12.83
N TYR A 11 9.85 -8.50 -12.24
CA TYR A 11 11.18 -7.90 -12.39
C TYR A 11 12.28 -8.85 -11.90
N GLU A 12 12.14 -9.44 -10.72
CA GLU A 12 13.10 -10.40 -10.17
C GLU A 12 13.28 -11.64 -11.07
N ALA A 13 12.21 -12.10 -11.72
CA ALA A 13 12.24 -13.27 -12.59
C ALA A 13 12.77 -12.99 -14.01
N THR A 14 12.57 -11.78 -14.54
CA THR A 14 12.85 -11.48 -15.96
C THR A 14 13.88 -10.37 -16.19
N ASN A 15 14.24 -9.62 -15.16
CA ASN A 15 15.09 -8.43 -15.22
C ASN A 15 14.61 -7.39 -16.25
N ALA A 16 13.28 -7.27 -16.45
CA ALA A 16 12.70 -6.34 -17.40
C ALA A 16 12.22 -5.07 -16.69
N ASP A 17 12.88 -3.95 -16.96
CA ASP A 17 12.71 -2.67 -16.24
C ASP A 17 11.27 -2.15 -16.22
N ILE A 18 10.47 -2.47 -17.24
CA ILE A 18 9.05 -2.08 -17.29
C ILE A 18 8.26 -2.53 -16.06
N TYR A 19 8.61 -3.67 -15.48
CA TYR A 19 7.94 -4.17 -14.27
C TYR A 19 8.37 -3.36 -13.04
N LEU A 20 9.66 -3.05 -12.90
CA LEU A 20 10.16 -2.20 -11.82
C LEU A 20 9.58 -0.79 -11.90
N GLU A 21 9.50 -0.18 -13.09
CA GLU A 21 8.92 1.16 -13.26
C GLU A 21 7.43 1.22 -12.93
N ARG A 22 6.68 0.17 -13.25
CA ARG A 22 5.27 0.04 -12.84
C ARG A 22 5.14 -0.14 -11.34
N ALA A 23 6.01 -0.94 -10.73
CA ALA A 23 6.07 -1.14 -9.29
C ALA A 23 6.31 0.18 -8.55
N LYS A 24 7.30 0.98 -9.00
CA LYS A 24 7.61 2.31 -8.49
C LYS A 24 6.42 3.27 -8.60
N THR A 25 5.76 3.29 -9.76
CA THR A 25 4.58 4.14 -9.98
C THR A 25 3.46 3.81 -8.98
N LEU A 26 3.15 2.53 -8.81
CA LEU A 26 2.12 2.08 -7.86
C LEU A 26 2.49 2.40 -6.41
N ALA A 27 3.75 2.19 -6.03
CA ALA A 27 4.24 2.53 -4.70
C ALA A 27 4.09 4.02 -4.40
N LYS A 28 4.49 4.88 -5.34
CA LYS A 28 4.40 6.33 -5.21
C LYS A 28 2.95 6.80 -5.05
N VAL A 29 2.07 6.47 -5.99
CA VAL A 29 0.67 6.93 -6.00
C VAL A 29 -0.06 6.49 -4.73
N MET A 30 0.05 5.21 -4.35
CA MET A 30 -0.69 4.69 -3.21
C MET A 30 -0.17 5.26 -1.89
N THR A 31 1.15 5.39 -1.74
CA THR A 31 1.72 5.88 -0.48
C THR A 31 1.58 7.39 -0.33
N GLU A 32 1.73 8.18 -1.38
CA GLU A 32 1.49 9.64 -1.35
C GLU A 32 0.06 9.95 -0.92
N SER A 33 -0.94 9.22 -1.45
CA SER A 33 -2.34 9.39 -1.04
C SER A 33 -2.59 9.14 0.45
N SER A 34 -1.70 8.41 1.13
CA SER A 34 -1.83 8.13 2.57
C SER A 34 -1.40 9.29 3.47
N GLU A 35 -0.67 10.30 2.97
CA GLU A 35 -0.16 11.41 3.80
C GLU A 35 -1.30 12.24 4.38
N GLU A 36 -2.31 12.53 3.56
CA GLU A 36 -3.53 13.24 3.96
C GLU A 36 -4.42 12.39 4.88
N LEU A 37 -4.19 11.06 4.90
CA LEU A 37 -4.92 10.08 5.70
C LEU A 37 -4.09 9.58 6.89
N HIS A 38 -3.21 10.42 7.42
CA HIS A 38 -2.38 10.10 8.59
C HIS A 38 -1.55 8.82 8.45
N TYR A 39 -0.98 8.59 7.26
CA TYR A 39 -0.22 7.39 6.91
C TYR A 39 -1.06 6.12 7.02
N GLN A 40 -2.27 6.18 6.49
CA GLN A 40 -3.15 5.02 6.32
C GLN A 40 -3.58 4.95 4.85
N ILE A 41 -3.24 3.86 4.18
CA ILE A 41 -3.69 3.58 2.82
C ILE A 41 -5.14 3.15 2.89
N TRP A 42 -5.99 3.89 2.18
CA TRP A 42 -7.38 3.54 1.94
C TRP A 42 -7.50 2.61 0.74
N GLU A 43 -8.55 1.81 0.66
CA GLU A 43 -8.69 0.77 -0.37
C GLU A 43 -9.66 1.15 -1.50
N HIS A 44 -10.61 2.05 -1.21
CA HIS A 44 -11.76 2.29 -2.08
C HIS A 44 -11.72 3.69 -2.65
N TYR A 45 -11.74 3.80 -3.98
CA TYR A 45 -11.62 5.07 -4.68
C TYR A 45 -12.67 5.15 -5.79
N HIS A 46 -13.11 6.38 -6.08
CA HIS A 46 -13.88 6.67 -7.28
C HIS A 46 -13.00 6.59 -8.54
N LEU A 47 -13.62 6.65 -9.73
CA LEU A 47 -12.89 6.55 -11.00
C LEU A 47 -11.88 7.69 -11.24
N ASP A 48 -12.08 8.82 -10.56
CA ASP A 48 -11.19 9.98 -10.57
C ASP A 48 -10.07 9.88 -9.50
N TRP A 49 -9.95 8.74 -8.82
CA TRP A 49 -8.99 8.48 -7.74
C TRP A 49 -9.20 9.28 -6.46
N THR A 50 -10.37 9.91 -6.27
CA THR A 50 -10.73 10.45 -4.97
C THR A 50 -11.15 9.31 -4.01
N PRO A 51 -10.78 9.35 -2.72
CA PRO A 51 -11.18 8.32 -1.76
C PRO A 51 -12.70 8.24 -1.58
N ASP A 52 -13.25 7.03 -1.65
CA ASP A 52 -14.66 6.74 -1.34
C ASP A 52 -14.76 6.19 0.09
N PHE A 53 -15.10 7.07 1.04
CA PHE A 53 -15.21 6.71 2.46
C PHE A 53 -16.50 5.99 2.83
N GLU A 54 -17.49 5.94 1.94
CA GLU A 54 -18.79 5.31 2.20
C GLU A 54 -18.91 3.92 1.56
N TYR A 55 -17.96 3.55 0.68
CA TYR A 55 -17.91 2.25 0.04
C TYR A 55 -18.00 1.08 1.03
N ASN A 56 -19.07 0.28 0.93
CA ASN A 56 -19.34 -0.89 1.78
C ASN A 56 -19.44 -0.62 3.30
N LYS A 57 -19.63 0.62 3.74
CA LYS A 57 -19.67 0.98 5.18
C LYS A 57 -20.65 0.15 6.00
N ASP A 58 -21.81 -0.17 5.43
CA ASP A 58 -22.86 -0.95 6.09
C ASP A 58 -22.80 -2.46 5.77
N VAL A 59 -21.84 -2.90 4.94
CA VAL A 59 -21.73 -4.30 4.47
C VAL A 59 -20.55 -5.00 5.14
N ARG A 60 -20.77 -5.46 6.37
CA ARG A 60 -19.73 -6.11 7.20
C ARG A 60 -19.30 -7.50 6.73
N THR A 61 -20.05 -8.15 5.85
CA THR A 61 -19.79 -9.53 5.40
C THR A 61 -18.84 -9.61 4.19
N ASN A 62 -18.46 -8.47 3.60
CA ASN A 62 -17.61 -8.47 2.42
C ASN A 62 -16.14 -8.62 2.80
N ASN A 63 -15.65 -9.86 2.79
CA ASN A 63 -14.26 -10.17 3.14
C ASN A 63 -13.24 -9.77 2.07
N PHE A 64 -13.67 -9.47 0.84
CA PHE A 64 -12.76 -9.07 -0.24
C PHE A 64 -12.61 -7.56 -0.37
N ARG A 65 -13.65 -6.80 0.00
CA ARG A 65 -13.64 -5.33 0.02
C ARG A 65 -14.30 -4.79 1.29
N PRO A 66 -13.74 -5.12 2.48
CA PRO A 66 -14.25 -4.62 3.74
C PRO A 66 -14.12 -3.09 3.81
N TRP A 67 -15.05 -2.43 4.49
CA TRP A 67 -14.93 -1.01 4.80
C TRP A 67 -13.83 -0.77 5.85
N GLY A 68 -13.19 0.39 5.75
CA GLY A 68 -12.17 0.82 6.71
C GLY A 68 -10.74 0.45 6.30
N VAL A 69 -9.80 0.97 7.07
CA VAL A 69 -8.36 0.71 6.89
C VAL A 69 -8.04 -0.73 7.26
N GLN A 70 -7.44 -1.46 6.32
CA GLN A 70 -6.98 -2.83 6.56
C GLN A 70 -5.57 -2.79 7.14
N ILE A 71 -5.44 -3.04 8.45
CA ILE A 71 -4.16 -2.98 9.18
C ILE A 71 -3.11 -3.92 8.55
N GLY A 72 -3.51 -5.14 8.19
CA GLY A 72 -2.63 -6.09 7.51
C GLY A 72 -2.09 -5.59 6.17
N HIS A 73 -2.86 -4.79 5.42
CA HIS A 73 -2.36 -4.22 4.18
C HIS A 73 -1.34 -3.12 4.42
N GLN A 74 -1.46 -2.34 5.51
CA GLN A 74 -0.48 -1.29 5.82
C GLN A 74 0.91 -1.90 6.07
N THR A 75 0.97 -2.99 6.84
CA THR A 75 2.22 -3.70 7.10
C THR A 75 2.73 -4.42 5.85
N GLN A 76 1.84 -4.92 4.98
CA GLN A 76 2.24 -5.46 3.67
C GLN A 76 2.83 -4.38 2.75
N TRP A 77 2.26 -3.18 2.71
CA TRP A 77 2.83 -2.05 1.98
C TRP A 77 4.20 -1.65 2.52
N ALA A 78 4.37 -1.60 3.85
CA ALA A 78 5.67 -1.35 4.47
C ALA A 78 6.71 -2.41 4.03
N LYS A 79 6.37 -3.71 4.07
CA LYS A 79 7.21 -4.79 3.54
C LYS A 79 7.59 -4.54 2.08
N LEU A 80 6.60 -4.28 1.23
CA LEU A 80 6.82 -4.17 -0.22
C LEU A 80 7.66 -2.94 -0.58
N LEU A 81 7.53 -1.83 0.14
CA LEU A 81 8.41 -0.66 -0.01
C LEU A 81 9.87 -1.01 0.27
N LEU A 82 10.13 -1.77 1.33
CA LEU A 82 11.50 -2.21 1.65
C LEU A 82 12.03 -3.24 0.65
N ILE A 83 11.16 -4.06 0.05
CA ILE A 83 11.56 -4.95 -1.06
C ILE A 83 11.93 -4.12 -2.29
N LEU A 84 11.13 -3.11 -2.64
CA LEU A 84 11.43 -2.19 -3.73
C LEU A 84 12.76 -1.45 -3.49
N ASP A 85 13.01 -1.02 -2.25
CA ASP A 85 14.24 -0.31 -1.87
C ASP A 85 15.52 -1.11 -2.11
N ARG A 86 15.46 -2.46 -2.07
CA ARG A 86 16.61 -3.30 -2.44
C ARG A 86 16.98 -3.21 -3.92
N HIS A 87 16.00 -2.90 -4.77
CA HIS A 87 16.15 -2.84 -6.23
C HIS A 87 16.35 -1.41 -6.74
N ASP A 88 15.69 -0.43 -6.12
CA ASP A 88 15.78 1.00 -6.44
C ASP A 88 15.78 1.81 -5.12
N PRO A 89 16.94 1.98 -4.47
CA PRO A 89 16.99 2.64 -3.16
C PRO A 89 16.53 4.11 -3.25
N GLN A 90 15.60 4.50 -2.37
CA GLN A 90 15.12 5.88 -2.27
C GLN A 90 14.92 6.28 -0.80
N PRO A 91 15.31 7.51 -0.39
CA PRO A 91 15.23 7.94 1.02
C PRO A 91 13.83 7.80 1.64
N TRP A 92 12.78 8.00 0.84
CA TRP A 92 11.40 7.99 1.31
C TRP A 92 10.83 6.58 1.53
N HIS A 93 11.42 5.52 0.96
CA HIS A 93 10.88 4.15 1.09
C HIS A 93 10.87 3.70 2.55
N LEU A 94 12.02 3.80 3.22
CA LEU A 94 12.16 3.43 4.63
C LEU A 94 11.32 4.33 5.53
N GLU A 95 11.37 5.65 5.32
CA GLU A 95 10.60 6.62 6.09
C GLU A 95 9.10 6.31 6.02
N ARG A 96 8.58 6.05 4.81
CA ARG A 96 7.18 5.71 4.59
C ARG A 96 6.81 4.37 5.20
N ALA A 97 7.67 3.35 5.04
CA ALA A 97 7.46 2.02 5.61
C ALA A 97 7.33 2.07 7.13
N ILE A 98 8.17 2.85 7.82
CA ILE A 98 8.10 3.06 9.27
C ILE A 98 6.75 3.69 9.64
N ARG A 99 6.35 4.78 8.98
CA ARG A 99 5.09 5.49 9.31
C ARG A 99 3.86 4.60 9.13
N LEU A 100 3.80 3.84 8.03
CA LEU A 100 2.71 2.88 7.77
C LEU A 100 2.68 1.78 8.84
N PHE A 101 3.84 1.21 9.17
CA PHE A 101 3.95 0.13 10.16
C PHE A 101 3.58 0.60 11.57
N ASP A 102 4.17 1.70 12.05
CA ASP A 102 3.92 2.24 13.38
C ASP A 102 2.45 2.61 13.57
N ARG A 103 1.84 3.22 12.55
CA ARG A 103 0.41 3.55 12.57
C ARG A 103 -0.46 2.30 12.62
N ALA A 104 -0.12 1.28 11.85
CA ALA A 104 -0.82 0.00 11.86
C ALA A 104 -0.74 -0.70 13.23
N MET A 105 0.45 -0.78 13.82
CA MET A 105 0.63 -1.41 15.13
C MET A 105 -0.15 -0.67 16.22
N LYS A 106 -0.12 0.67 16.20
CA LYS A 106 -0.89 1.48 17.16
C LYS A 106 -2.40 1.27 17.05
N CYS A 107 -2.93 0.98 15.86
CA CYS A 107 -4.37 0.90 15.62
C CYS A 107 -4.93 -0.52 15.62
N GLY A 108 -4.11 -1.55 15.39
CA GLY A 108 -4.60 -2.92 15.18
C GLY A 108 -3.96 -4.00 16.04
N TRP A 109 -3.07 -3.65 16.96
CA TRP A 109 -2.60 -4.58 17.98
C TRP A 109 -3.54 -4.54 19.19
N ASP A 110 -4.00 -5.71 19.64
CA ASP A 110 -4.77 -5.85 20.87
C ASP A 110 -3.80 -5.87 22.06
N GLU A 111 -4.05 -5.02 23.07
CA GLU A 111 -3.17 -4.84 24.24
C GLU A 111 -3.30 -5.97 25.28
#